data_AF-A0A292YW12-F1
#
_entry.id   AF-A0A292YW12-F1
#
_cell.length_a   1.000
_cell.length_b   1.000
_cell.length_c   1.000
_cell.angle_alpha   90.00
_cell.angle_beta   90.00
_cell.angle_gamma   90.00
#
_symmetry.space_group_name_H-M   'P 1'
#
loop_
_entity.id
_entity.type
_entity.pdbx_description
1 polymer ?
#
loop_
_entity_poly.entity_id
_entity_poly.type
_entity_poly.pdbx_seq_one_letter_code
_entity_poly.pdbx_strand_id
1 'polypeptide(L)'
;MTRRYLGVTGVAETLGVSRHAVHKWRARHPQGSTHPFPEPDVEIDGAPGWAEDRVDEIEHWRDGLPGRGAGGGRPTALQREYYETAATRGFDRDDAAHTLVAFQQSFPDMTEAEVCTWLIREWNT
;
A
#
# COMPACT_ATOMS: atom_id res chain seq x y z
N MET A 1 35.31 14.32 -3.89
CA MET A 1 33.93 14.32 -3.37
C MET A 1 33.50 12.88 -3.16
N THR A 2 32.90 12.57 -2.02
CA THR A 2 32.39 11.22 -1.72
C THR A 2 30.88 11.25 -1.94
N ARG A 3 30.37 10.35 -2.80
CA ARG A 3 28.93 10.18 -3.01
C ARG A 3 28.43 9.05 -2.11
N ARG A 4 27.32 9.29 -1.42
CA ARG A 4 26.66 8.30 -0.58
C ARG A 4 25.45 7.75 -1.31
N TYR A 5 25.20 6.46 -1.11
CA TYR A 5 24.06 5.76 -1.67
C TYR A 5 23.35 5.01 -0.54
N LEU A 6 22.03 5.03 -0.59
CA LEU A 6 21.16 4.29 0.28
C LEU A 6 20.93 2.90 -0.31
N GLY A 7 21.28 1.86 0.45
CA GLY A 7 20.81 0.51 0.15
C GLY A 7 19.33 0.34 0.51
N VAL A 8 18.80 -0.86 0.29
CA VAL A 8 17.40 -1.22 0.61
C VAL A 8 17.01 -0.85 2.06
N THR A 9 17.92 -1.03 3.02
CA THR A 9 17.68 -0.67 4.42
C THR A 9 17.59 0.85 4.60
N GLY A 10 18.49 1.62 4.00
CA GLY A 10 18.49 3.08 4.10
C GLY A 10 17.22 3.66 3.48
N VAL A 11 16.82 3.21 2.29
CA VAL A 11 15.54 3.61 1.66
C VAL A 11 14.35 3.28 2.56
N ALA A 12 14.34 2.09 3.16
CA ALA A 12 13.25 1.67 4.04
C ALA A 12 13.14 2.55 5.29
N GLU A 13 14.28 2.88 5.92
CA GLU A 13 14.35 3.77 7.08
C GLU A 13 13.89 5.18 6.73
N THR A 14 14.38 5.75 5.62
CA THR A 14 13.99 7.10 5.19
C THR A 14 12.49 7.19 4.88
N LEU A 15 11.89 6.14 4.30
CA LEU A 15 10.46 6.10 3.97
C LEU A 15 9.57 5.59 5.10
N GLY A 16 10.12 5.24 6.27
CA GLY A 16 9.36 4.70 7.40
C GLY A 16 8.67 3.36 7.12
N VAL A 17 9.25 2.50 6.28
CA VAL A 17 8.70 1.19 5.89
C VAL A 17 9.64 0.05 6.26
N SER A 18 9.16 -1.19 6.14
CA SER A 18 10.03 -2.36 6.31
C SER A 18 10.95 -2.56 5.10
N ARG A 19 12.19 -3.03 5.33
CA ARG A 19 13.10 -3.51 4.28
C ARG A 19 12.43 -4.51 3.33
N HIS A 20 11.56 -5.37 3.88
CA HIS A 20 10.82 -6.37 3.10
C HIS A 20 9.81 -5.73 2.13
N ALA A 21 9.24 -4.57 2.47
CA ALA A 21 8.37 -3.83 1.56
C ALA A 21 9.14 -3.38 0.31
N VAL A 22 10.32 -2.79 0.50
CA VAL A 22 11.18 -2.34 -0.62
C VAL A 22 11.59 -3.51 -1.51
N HIS A 23 11.93 -4.67 -0.94
CA HIS A 23 12.17 -5.89 -1.72
C HIS A 23 10.95 -6.34 -2.53
N LYS A 24 9.75 -6.32 -1.93
CA LYS A 24 8.51 -6.68 -2.64
C LYS A 24 8.19 -5.70 -3.77
N TRP A 25 8.43 -4.40 -3.58
CA TRP A 25 8.24 -3.40 -4.61
C TRP A 25 9.11 -3.71 -5.83
N ARG A 26 10.42 -3.91 -5.62
CA ARG A 26 11.35 -4.29 -6.71
C ARG A 26 10.93 -5.57 -7.44
N ALA A 27 10.46 -6.58 -6.70
CA ALA A 27 10.07 -7.86 -7.29
C ALA A 27 8.74 -7.79 -8.06
N ARG A 28 7.76 -7.02 -7.57
CA ARG A 28 6.41 -6.92 -8.18
C ARG A 28 6.32 -5.88 -9.28
N HIS A 29 7.22 -4.90 -9.26
CA HIS A 29 7.27 -3.80 -10.21
C HIS A 29 8.62 -3.76 -10.93
N PRO A 30 8.99 -4.84 -11.66
CA PRO A 30 10.21 -4.86 -12.44
C PRO A 30 10.14 -3.82 -13.57
N GLN A 31 11.29 -3.57 -14.19
CA GLN A 31 11.35 -2.79 -15.43
C GLN A 31 10.44 -3.41 -16.50
N GLY A 32 9.68 -2.57 -17.19
CA GLY A 32 8.66 -2.99 -18.16
C GLY A 32 7.29 -3.36 -17.58
N SER A 33 7.10 -3.29 -16.26
CA SER A 33 5.76 -3.34 -15.67
C SER A 33 5.00 -2.03 -15.91
N THR A 34 3.68 -2.04 -15.70
CA THR A 34 2.80 -0.86 -15.84
C THR A 34 3.18 0.29 -14.91
N HIS A 35 3.87 -0.01 -13.80
CA HIS A 35 4.26 0.98 -12.79
C HIS A 35 5.61 0.59 -12.18
N PRO A 36 6.72 0.72 -12.94
CA PRO A 36 8.02 0.14 -12.59
C PRO A 36 8.65 0.85 -11.40
N PHE A 37 9.26 0.08 -10.49
CA PHE A 37 10.00 0.64 -9.36
C PHE A 37 11.27 1.37 -9.86
N PRO A 38 11.64 2.53 -9.29
CA PRO A 38 12.84 3.25 -9.69
C PRO A 38 14.11 2.39 -9.68
N GLU A 39 14.84 2.40 -10.79
CA GLU A 39 16.11 1.67 -10.91
C GLU A 39 17.15 2.23 -9.93
N PRO A 40 18.00 1.37 -9.34
CA PRO A 40 19.12 1.84 -8.54
C PRO A 40 20.16 2.56 -9.39
N ASP A 41 20.82 3.55 -8.80
CA ASP A 41 21.95 4.24 -9.45
C ASP A 41 23.22 3.40 -9.47
N VAL A 42 23.35 2.50 -8.50
CA VAL A 42 24.51 1.60 -8.37
C VAL A 42 24.07 0.20 -7.95
N GLU A 43 24.86 -0.79 -8.34
CA GLU A 43 24.77 -2.15 -7.80
C GLU A 43 26.16 -2.61 -7.37
N ILE A 44 26.29 -3.08 -6.13
CA ILE A 44 27.55 -3.55 -5.54
C ILE A 44 27.30 -4.95 -4.97
N ASP A 45 27.95 -5.97 -5.53
CA ASP A 45 27.78 -7.37 -5.13
C ASP A 45 26.30 -7.81 -5.08
N GLY A 46 25.49 -7.34 -6.03
CA GLY A 46 24.05 -7.61 -6.10
C GLY A 46 23.19 -6.79 -5.13
N ALA A 47 23.79 -5.90 -4.33
CA ALA A 47 23.08 -4.96 -3.48
C ALA A 47 22.80 -3.66 -4.26
N PRO A 48 21.53 -3.27 -4.43
CA PRO A 48 21.17 -2.03 -5.10
C PRO A 48 21.41 -0.81 -4.19
N GLY A 49 21.75 0.33 -4.78
CA GLY A 49 21.89 1.60 -4.11
C GLY A 49 21.25 2.75 -4.89
N TRP A 50 20.55 3.64 -4.18
CA TRP A 50 19.96 4.87 -4.71
C TRP A 50 20.65 6.08 -4.10
N ALA A 51 20.82 7.15 -4.86
CA ALA A 51 21.32 8.40 -4.33
C ALA A 51 20.32 8.96 -3.29
N GLU A 52 20.83 9.65 -2.27
CA GLU A 52 20.01 10.15 -1.15
C GLU A 52 18.89 11.09 -1.62
N ASP A 53 19.12 11.84 -2.71
CA ASP A 53 18.18 12.76 -3.34
C ASP A 53 17.10 12.07 -4.19
N ARG A 54 17.19 10.77 -4.44
CA ARG A 54 16.18 9.99 -5.18
C ARG A 54 15.11 9.36 -4.30
N VAL A 55 15.17 9.56 -2.99
CA VAL A 55 14.12 9.06 -2.08
C VAL A 55 12.76 9.67 -2.43
N ASP A 56 12.73 10.96 -2.80
CA ASP A 56 11.51 11.66 -3.19
C ASP A 56 10.84 11.03 -4.42
N GLU A 57 11.64 10.53 -5.38
CA GLU A 57 11.14 9.79 -6.54
C GLU A 57 10.49 8.46 -6.13
N ILE A 58 11.13 7.74 -5.20
CA ILE A 58 10.60 6.47 -4.67
C ILE A 58 9.32 6.71 -3.87
N GLU A 59 9.25 7.80 -3.10
CA GLU A 59 8.03 8.22 -2.40
C GLU A 59 6.90 8.55 -3.38
N HIS A 60 7.17 9.34 -4.41
CA HIS A 60 6.17 9.70 -5.42
C HIS A 60 5.66 8.46 -6.17
N TRP A 61 6.58 7.57 -6.57
CA TRP A 61 6.22 6.26 -7.14
C TRP A 61 5.30 5.50 -6.19
N ARG A 62 5.67 5.39 -4.92
CA ARG A 62 4.92 4.64 -3.92
C ARG A 62 3.50 5.18 -3.74
N ASP A 63 3.31 6.49 -3.88
CA ASP A 63 2.00 7.14 -3.76
C ASP A 63 1.11 6.92 -5.00
N GLY A 64 1.71 6.57 -6.15
CA GLY A 64 1.02 6.16 -7.37
C GLY A 64 0.56 4.69 -7.39
N LEU A 65 0.88 3.89 -6.36
CA LEU A 65 0.48 2.49 -6.31
C LEU A 65 -1.04 2.33 -6.12
N PRO A 66 -1.73 1.55 -6.98
CA PRO A 66 -3.14 1.22 -6.79
C PRO A 66 -3.32 0.37 -5.52
N GLY A 67 -4.36 0.67 -4.74
CA GLY A 67 -4.71 -0.11 -3.54
C GLY A 67 -4.08 0.34 -2.22
N ARG A 68 -3.61 1.60 -2.13
CA ARG A 68 -3.16 2.19 -0.86
C ARG A 68 -4.23 3.00 -0.11
N GLY A 69 -5.51 2.72 -0.36
CA GLY A 69 -6.57 2.97 0.62
C GLY A 69 -6.73 1.73 1.50
N ALA A 70 -6.25 1.78 2.74
CA ALA A 70 -6.59 0.86 3.85
C ALA A 70 -6.72 -0.65 3.53
N GLY A 71 -5.62 -1.45 3.57
CA GLY A 71 -5.83 -2.91 3.50
C GLY A 71 -4.66 -3.85 3.20
N GLY A 72 -3.40 -3.42 3.27
CA GLY A 72 -2.24 -4.30 2.99
C GLY A 72 -1.94 -5.36 4.07
N GLY A 73 -2.65 -5.30 5.20
CA GLY A 73 -2.64 -6.37 6.21
C GLY A 73 -3.58 -7.50 5.82
N ARG A 74 -3.42 -8.67 6.45
CA ARG A 74 -4.48 -9.69 6.41
C ARG A 74 -5.75 -9.03 6.95
N PRO A 75 -6.87 -9.01 6.19
CA PRO A 75 -8.08 -8.38 6.68
C PRO A 75 -8.49 -8.96 8.03
N THR A 76 -8.92 -8.09 8.95
CA THR A 76 -9.48 -8.50 10.23
C THR A 76 -10.69 -9.40 9.99
N ALA A 77 -11.12 -10.16 11.01
CA ALA A 77 -12.33 -10.98 10.87
C ALA A 77 -13.54 -10.14 10.45
N LEU A 78 -13.67 -8.93 11.02
CA LEU A 78 -14.75 -8.01 10.71
C LEU A 78 -14.70 -7.46 9.28
N GLN A 79 -13.51 -7.11 8.78
CA GLN A 79 -13.37 -6.71 7.37
C GLN A 79 -13.71 -7.86 6.42
N ARG A 80 -13.37 -9.12 6.76
CA ARG A 80 -13.74 -10.27 5.93
C ARG A 80 -15.25 -10.46 5.87
N GLU A 81 -15.92 -10.38 7.01
CA GLU A 81 -17.38 -10.47 7.09
C GLU A 81 -18.06 -9.34 6.30
N TYR A 82 -17.50 -8.12 6.37
CA TYR A 82 -17.94 -7.02 5.52
C TYR A 82 -17.77 -7.34 4.03
N TYR A 83 -16.59 -7.80 3.60
CA TYR A 83 -16.34 -8.15 2.19
C TYR A 83 -17.25 -9.29 1.71
N GLU A 84 -17.52 -10.29 2.54
CA GLU A 84 -18.47 -11.36 2.24
C GLU A 84 -19.90 -10.80 2.07
N THR A 85 -20.33 -9.90 2.96
CA THR A 85 -21.63 -9.22 2.87
C THR A 85 -21.71 -8.35 1.61
N ALA A 86 -20.64 -7.63 1.26
CA ALA A 86 -20.54 -6.83 0.04
C ALA A 86 -20.66 -7.70 -1.23
N ALA A 87 -19.98 -8.85 -1.23
CA ALA A 87 -20.01 -9.78 -2.35
C ALA A 87 -21.41 -10.34 -2.61
N THR A 88 -22.22 -10.60 -1.57
CA THR A 88 -23.64 -11.00 -1.76
C THR A 88 -24.49 -9.93 -2.46
N ARG A 89 -24.03 -8.68 -2.47
CA ARG A 89 -24.66 -7.54 -3.13
C ARG A 89 -24.05 -7.21 -4.48
N GLY A 90 -23.10 -8.02 -4.96
CA GLY A 90 -22.46 -7.86 -6.26
C GLY A 90 -21.28 -6.89 -6.28
N PHE A 91 -20.81 -6.43 -5.12
CA PHE A 91 -19.56 -5.67 -5.05
C PHE A 91 -18.37 -6.62 -5.18
N ASP A 92 -17.41 -6.26 -6.02
CA ASP A 92 -16.10 -6.90 -5.94
C ASP A 92 -15.31 -6.37 -4.73
N ARG A 93 -14.12 -6.95 -4.50
CA ARG A 93 -13.32 -6.61 -3.34
C ARG A 93 -12.80 -5.17 -3.38
N ASP A 94 -12.47 -4.67 -4.56
CA ASP A 94 -11.92 -3.33 -4.73
C ASP A 94 -13.05 -2.29 -4.59
N ASP A 95 -14.24 -2.57 -5.13
CA ASP A 95 -15.44 -1.77 -4.94
C ASP A 95 -15.85 -1.68 -3.46
N ALA A 96 -15.79 -2.81 -2.74
CA ALA A 96 -16.07 -2.84 -1.31
C ALA A 96 -15.01 -2.08 -0.50
N ALA A 97 -13.73 -2.19 -0.85
CA ALA A 97 -12.67 -1.44 -0.20
C ALA A 97 -12.81 0.07 -0.43
N HIS A 98 -13.13 0.48 -1.66
CA HIS A 98 -13.41 1.88 -2.00
C HIS A 98 -14.60 2.44 -1.23
N THR A 99 -15.67 1.64 -1.10
CA THR A 99 -16.85 1.99 -0.32
C THR A 99 -16.46 2.20 1.14
N LEU A 100 -15.73 1.26 1.76
CA LEU A 100 -15.27 1.38 3.14
C LEU A 100 -14.45 2.66 3.37
N VAL A 101 -13.51 2.97 2.48
CA VAL A 101 -12.70 4.20 2.55
C VAL A 101 -13.56 5.46 2.43
N ALA A 102 -14.52 5.48 1.51
CA ALA A 102 -15.44 6.62 1.33
C ALA A 102 -16.29 6.86 2.59
N PHE A 103 -16.75 5.80 3.24
CA PHE A 103 -17.49 5.89 4.50
C PHE A 103 -16.60 6.35 5.66
N GLN A 104 -15.37 5.87 5.78
CA GLN A 104 -14.41 6.38 6.78
C GLN A 104 -14.15 7.89 6.64
N GLN A 105 -14.07 8.39 5.41
CA GLN A 105 -13.91 9.83 5.16
C GLN A 105 -15.17 10.64 5.49
N SER A 106 -16.35 10.05 5.30
CA SER A 106 -17.63 10.69 5.58
C SER A 106 -17.99 10.69 7.07
N PHE A 107 -17.43 9.76 7.83
CA PHE A 107 -17.63 9.58 9.27
C PHE A 107 -16.29 9.63 10.01
N PRO A 108 -15.63 10.80 10.09
CA PRO A 108 -14.29 10.93 10.69
C PRO A 108 -14.26 10.60 12.19
N ASP A 109 -15.42 10.67 12.86
CA ASP A 109 -15.58 10.31 14.27
C ASP A 109 -15.75 8.79 14.50
N MET A 110 -15.90 7.99 13.44
CA MET A 110 -16.04 6.55 13.51
C MET A 110 -14.75 5.84 13.13
N THR A 111 -14.38 4.83 13.91
CA THR A 111 -13.30 3.91 13.57
C THR A 111 -13.70 3.00 12.40
N GLU A 112 -12.71 2.43 11.71
CA GLU A 112 -12.96 1.47 10.63
C GLU A 112 -13.84 0.28 11.05
N ALA A 113 -13.66 -0.19 12.28
CA ALA A 113 -14.45 -1.28 12.84
C ALA A 113 -15.91 -0.88 13.01
N GLU A 114 -16.18 0.32 13.52
CA GLU A 114 -17.53 0.86 13.67
C GLU A 114 -18.20 1.06 12.32
N VAL A 115 -17.46 1.53 11.31
CA VAL A 115 -17.96 1.65 9.93
C VAL A 115 -18.29 0.28 9.33
N CYS A 116 -17.41 -0.73 9.50
CA CYS A 116 -17.70 -2.10 9.04
C CYS A 116 -18.94 -2.68 9.71
N THR A 117 -19.06 -2.57 11.04
CA THR A 117 -20.23 -3.05 11.78
C THR A 117 -21.51 -2.35 11.33
N TRP A 118 -21.46 -1.04 11.11
CA TRP A 118 -22.60 -0.29 10.61
C TRP A 118 -22.99 -0.72 9.20
N LEU A 119 -22.03 -0.84 8.27
CA LEU A 119 -22.28 -1.29 6.91
C LEU A 119 -22.87 -2.70 6.86
N ILE A 120 -22.34 -3.64 7.65
CA ILE A 120 -22.88 -5.02 7.75
C ILE A 120 -24.33 -5.00 8.24
N ARG A 121 -24.69 -4.12 9.17
CA ARG A 121 -26.05 -4.00 9.72
C ARG A 121 -27.03 -3.29 8.79
N GLU A 122 -26.56 -2.29 8.05
CA GLU A 122 -27.36 -1.50 7.10
C GLU A 122 -27.67 -2.31 5.83
N TRP A 123 -26.66 -3.04 5.36
CA TRP A 123 -26.84 -4.21 4.52
C TRP A 123 -27.47 -5.29 5.41
N ASN A 124 -27.80 -6.52 5.07
CA ASN A 124 -28.63 -7.42 5.94
C ASN A 124 -30.04 -6.95 6.42
N THR A 125 -30.36 -5.66 6.52
CA THR A 125 -31.73 -5.13 6.67
C THR A 125 -32.42 -5.06 5.30
#